data_AF-A0A2S1YTS7-F1
#
_entry.id   AF-A0A2S1YTS7-F1
#
_cell.length_a   1.000
_cell.length_b   1.000
_cell.length_c   1.000
_cell.angle_alpha   90.00
_cell.angle_beta   90.00
_cell.angle_gamma   90.00
#
_symmetry.space_group_name_H-M   'P 1'
#
loop_
_entity.id
_entity.type
_entity.pdbx_description
1 polymer ?
#
loop_
_entity_poly.entity_id
_entity_poly.type
_entity_poly.pdbx_seq_one_letter_code
_entity_poly.pdbx_strand_id
1 'polypeptide(L)'
;MKQNKANHSESYLKRQAKKIKKQQNITHIQALDVAAIEAGFTNFKNFQNSITRENALKPSIVNKGDITSKKLKLTPVKKIDPYRNLLVAGVNELLKRKLISLHSPGNLHENDEKGHIFAEVFGYPSVIKWRDIGFGELEIAVWWKYDHSRHPQAELQGRSRESFNNTSPLARRELYKNFVGVTITGWLERQKGKHLMGKDRERFVDVYTRKGEKSELEKMPSQKPLGFEAEGKFYF
;
A
#
# COMPACT_ATOMS: atom_id res chain seq x y z
N MET A 1 -35.59 -11.59 11.70
CA MET A 1 -36.03 -10.49 12.60
C MET A 1 -35.33 -9.20 12.20
N LYS A 2 -36.07 -8.16 11.78
CA LYS A 2 -35.50 -6.82 11.57
C LYS A 2 -35.35 -6.16 12.94
N GLN A 3 -34.13 -6.04 13.45
CA GLN A 3 -33.89 -5.27 14.67
C GLN A 3 -33.95 -3.77 14.33
N ASN A 4 -34.79 -3.05 15.08
CA ASN A 4 -34.90 -1.60 15.02
C ASN A 4 -33.54 -0.99 15.39
N LYS A 5 -32.94 -0.24 14.46
CA LYS A 5 -31.76 0.57 14.75
C LYS A 5 -32.17 1.70 15.68
N ALA A 6 -31.83 1.58 16.96
CA ALA A 6 -32.00 2.69 17.89
C ALA A 6 -31.04 3.83 17.50
N ASN A 7 -31.53 5.07 17.56
CA ASN A 7 -30.77 6.29 17.26
C ASN A 7 -29.69 6.54 18.33
N HIS A 8 -28.63 5.75 18.32
CA HIS A 8 -27.51 5.91 19.22
C HIS A 8 -26.54 6.97 18.68
N SER A 9 -26.13 7.93 19.51
CA SER A 9 -25.11 8.92 19.13
C SER A 9 -23.70 8.35 19.28
N GLU A 10 -22.73 8.89 18.53
CA GLU A 10 -21.33 8.45 18.60
C GLU A 10 -20.76 8.61 20.02
N SER A 11 -21.16 9.69 20.70
CA SER A 11 -20.78 9.94 22.09
C SER A 11 -21.28 8.84 23.05
N TYR A 12 -22.47 8.27 22.78
CA TYR A 12 -23.04 7.18 23.57
C TYR A 12 -22.24 5.89 23.41
N LEU A 13 -21.91 5.50 22.18
CA LEU A 13 -21.11 4.30 21.91
C LEU A 13 -19.69 4.41 22.48
N LYS A 14 -19.06 5.58 22.37
CA LYS A 14 -17.74 5.83 22.98
C LYS A 14 -17.75 5.70 24.51
N ARG A 15 -18.85 6.11 25.17
CA ARG A 15 -19.02 5.92 26.62
C ARG A 15 -19.20 4.45 26.99
N GLN A 16 -19.99 3.69 26.22
CA GLN A 16 -20.18 2.26 26.45
C GLN A 16 -18.88 1.46 26.24
N ALA A 17 -18.14 1.77 25.17
CA ALA A 17 -16.84 1.16 24.89
C ALA A 17 -15.83 1.35 26.04
N LYS A 18 -15.88 2.47 26.77
CA LYS A 18 -15.02 2.67 27.97
C LYS A 18 -15.38 1.70 29.11
N LYS A 19 -16.67 1.39 29.31
CA LYS A 19 -17.12 0.43 30.31
C LYS A 19 -16.75 -1.00 29.91
N ILE A 20 -17.03 -1.38 28.66
CA ILE A 20 -16.73 -2.70 28.09
C ILE A 20 -15.21 -2.97 28.13
N LYS A 21 -14.38 -1.99 27.75
CA LYS A 21 -12.91 -2.10 27.82
C LYS A 21 -12.45 -2.51 29.22
N LYS A 22 -13.01 -1.92 30.27
CA LYS A 22 -12.66 -2.19 31.67
C LYS A 22 -13.19 -3.54 32.15
N GLN A 23 -14.38 -3.95 31.71
CA GLN A 23 -15.01 -5.21 32.12
C GLN A 23 -14.40 -6.44 31.43
N GLN A 24 -14.09 -6.34 30.15
CA GLN A 24 -13.64 -7.48 29.34
C GLN A 24 -12.12 -7.51 29.12
N ASN A 25 -11.38 -6.53 29.66
CA ASN A 25 -9.93 -6.38 29.51
C ASN A 25 -9.44 -6.45 28.05
N ILE A 26 -10.21 -5.83 27.14
CA ILE A 26 -9.91 -5.77 25.70
C ILE A 26 -9.37 -4.41 25.29
N THR A 27 -8.85 -4.32 24.06
CA THR A 27 -8.40 -3.03 23.51
C THR A 27 -9.60 -2.09 23.28
N HIS A 28 -9.34 -0.78 23.27
CA HIS A 28 -10.41 0.21 23.08
C HIS A 28 -11.11 0.08 21.72
N ILE A 29 -10.36 -0.32 20.68
CA ILE A 29 -10.89 -0.53 19.32
C ILE A 29 -11.86 -1.71 19.31
N GLN A 30 -11.50 -2.83 19.93
CA GLN A 30 -12.39 -3.98 20.09
C GLN A 30 -13.64 -3.61 20.89
N ALA A 31 -13.48 -2.84 21.96
CA ALA A 31 -14.61 -2.38 22.77
C ALA A 31 -15.59 -1.46 22.01
N LEU A 32 -15.11 -0.70 21.02
CA LEU A 32 -15.95 0.12 20.15
C LEU A 32 -16.78 -0.75 19.19
N ASP A 33 -16.19 -1.82 18.66
CA ASP A 33 -16.91 -2.75 17.80
C ASP A 33 -17.97 -3.53 18.58
N VAL A 34 -17.66 -3.99 19.79
CA VAL A 34 -18.64 -4.64 20.69
C VAL A 34 -19.79 -3.68 21.02
N ALA A 35 -19.50 -2.44 21.41
CA ALA A 35 -20.53 -1.43 21.68
C ALA A 35 -21.42 -1.14 20.45
N ALA A 36 -20.84 -1.13 19.24
CA ALA A 36 -21.60 -0.93 18.01
C ALA A 36 -22.48 -2.14 17.66
N ILE A 37 -22.01 -3.36 17.94
CA ILE A 37 -22.78 -4.60 17.75
C ILE A 37 -23.97 -4.66 18.70
N GLU A 38 -23.78 -4.32 19.98
CA GLU A 38 -24.87 -4.21 20.96
C GLU A 38 -25.93 -3.17 20.54
N ALA A 39 -25.51 -2.13 19.82
CA ALA A 39 -26.39 -1.09 19.27
C ALA A 39 -27.04 -1.46 17.92
N GLY A 40 -26.84 -2.69 17.43
CA GLY A 40 -27.46 -3.19 16.20
C GLY A 40 -26.70 -2.87 14.91
N PHE A 41 -25.41 -2.50 15.01
CA PHE A 41 -24.52 -2.29 13.85
C PHE A 41 -23.58 -3.49 13.67
N THR A 42 -22.97 -3.65 12.51
CA THR A 42 -22.02 -4.77 12.30
C THR A 42 -20.64 -4.53 12.92
N ASN A 43 -20.24 -3.27 13.06
CA ASN A 43 -19.03 -2.80 13.73
C ASN A 43 -19.06 -1.27 13.86
N PHE A 44 -18.09 -0.67 14.55
CA PHE A 44 -18.07 0.77 14.78
C PHE A 44 -17.93 1.58 13.48
N LYS A 45 -17.21 1.03 12.49
CA LYS A 45 -17.07 1.64 11.16
C LYS A 45 -18.39 1.67 10.39
N ASN A 46 -19.22 0.62 10.52
CA ASN A 46 -20.55 0.56 9.93
C ASN A 46 -21.47 1.65 10.50
N PHE A 47 -21.39 1.87 11.81
CA PHE A 47 -22.08 2.96 12.51
C PHE A 47 -21.63 4.35 12.02
N GLN A 48 -20.33 4.59 11.86
CA GLN A 48 -19.83 5.88 11.34
C GLN A 48 -20.33 6.15 9.91
N ASN A 49 -20.39 5.10 9.08
CA ASN A 49 -20.92 5.20 7.73
C ASN A 49 -22.43 5.47 7.71
N SER A 50 -23.21 4.98 8.68
CA SER A 50 -24.65 5.29 8.76
C SER A 50 -24.91 6.75 9.14
N ILE A 51 -24.15 7.32 10.09
CA ILE A 51 -24.25 8.75 10.44
C ILE A 51 -23.92 9.63 9.23
N THR A 52 -22.86 9.28 8.49
CA THR A 52 -22.43 10.04 7.32
C THR A 52 -23.51 10.05 6.22
N ARG A 53 -24.21 8.91 6.04
CA ARG A 53 -25.32 8.80 5.09
C ARG A 53 -26.57 9.58 5.54
N GLU A 54 -26.90 9.57 6.81
CA GLU A 54 -28.04 10.35 7.35
C GLU A 54 -27.80 11.87 7.26
N ASN A 55 -26.57 12.31 7.51
CA ASN A 55 -26.21 13.73 7.35
C ASN A 55 -26.22 14.18 5.88
N ALA A 56 -25.97 13.27 4.93
CA ALA A 56 -26.02 13.56 3.50
C ALA A 56 -27.45 13.66 2.93
N LEU A 57 -28.47 13.22 3.68
CA LEU A 57 -29.88 13.22 3.26
C LEU A 57 -30.68 14.42 3.80
N LYS A 58 -30.07 15.32 4.57
CA LYS A 58 -30.73 16.56 5.01
C LYS A 58 -30.53 17.66 3.95
N PRO A 59 -31.61 18.18 3.33
CA PRO A 59 -31.49 19.21 2.30
C PRO A 59 -31.14 20.57 2.93
N SER A 60 -30.03 21.16 2.49
CA SER A 60 -29.69 22.56 2.72
C SER A 60 -30.51 23.45 1.78
N ILE A 61 -31.38 24.29 2.34
CA ILE A 61 -32.14 25.33 1.62
C ILE A 61 -31.19 26.47 1.26
N VAL A 62 -30.77 26.61 0.00
CA VAL A 62 -30.23 27.88 -0.55
C VAL A 62 -30.58 28.05 -2.04
N ASN A 63 -30.89 29.30 -2.35
CA ASN A 63 -31.52 29.91 -3.54
C ASN A 63 -30.97 29.58 -4.94
N LYS A 64 -31.89 29.70 -5.91
CA LYS A 64 -31.72 29.63 -7.36
C LYS A 64 -30.83 30.77 -7.90
N GLY A 65 -29.92 30.42 -8.80
CA GLY A 65 -29.20 31.35 -9.68
C GLY A 65 -28.20 30.62 -10.59
N ASP A 66 -28.61 30.44 -11.85
CA ASP A 66 -27.85 30.24 -13.08
C ASP A 66 -26.83 29.09 -13.32
N ILE A 67 -27.24 28.26 -14.29
CA ILE A 67 -26.57 27.89 -15.56
C ILE A 67 -25.23 27.10 -15.53
N THR A 68 -25.39 25.83 -15.95
CA THR A 68 -24.46 24.95 -16.67
C THR A 68 -23.04 24.74 -16.13
N SER A 69 -22.88 23.65 -15.40
CA SER A 69 -21.90 22.62 -15.77
C SER A 69 -22.31 21.31 -15.09
N LYS A 70 -22.55 20.26 -15.87
CA LYS A 70 -22.69 18.90 -15.35
C LYS A 70 -21.32 18.49 -14.77
N LYS A 71 -21.07 18.84 -13.51
CA LYS A 71 -19.94 18.33 -12.74
C LYS A 71 -20.27 16.88 -12.44
N LEU A 72 -19.71 15.96 -13.24
CA LEU A 72 -19.69 14.53 -12.91
C LEU A 72 -19.24 14.42 -11.44
N LYS A 73 -20.11 13.86 -10.59
CA LYS A 73 -19.74 13.52 -9.22
C LYS A 73 -18.71 12.39 -9.30
N LEU A 74 -17.43 12.77 -9.38
CA LEU A 74 -16.31 11.88 -9.14
C LEU A 74 -16.48 11.33 -7.73
N THR A 75 -16.80 10.04 -7.64
CA THR A 75 -16.61 9.28 -6.41
C THR A 75 -15.16 9.48 -5.95
N PRO A 76 -14.89 9.70 -4.66
CA PRO A 76 -13.52 9.85 -4.21
C PRO A 76 -12.77 8.55 -4.53
N VAL A 77 -11.90 8.62 -5.54
CA VAL A 77 -11.00 7.53 -5.89
C VAL A 77 -10.23 7.21 -4.63
N LYS A 78 -10.36 5.97 -4.12
CA LYS A 78 -9.59 5.50 -2.96
C LYS A 78 -8.11 5.72 -3.29
N LYS A 79 -7.49 6.73 -2.65
CA LYS A 79 -6.10 7.07 -2.87
C LYS A 79 -5.27 5.86 -2.42
N ILE A 80 -4.57 5.23 -3.37
CA ILE A 80 -3.63 4.14 -3.10
C ILE A 80 -2.53 4.65 -2.16
N ASP A 81 -2.06 3.82 -1.24
CA ASP A 81 -0.93 4.18 -0.39
C ASP A 81 0.30 4.51 -1.27
N PRO A 82 1.05 5.61 -1.00
CA PRO A 82 2.17 6.05 -1.83
C PRO A 82 3.27 4.99 -2.03
N TYR A 83 3.52 4.14 -1.03
CA TYR A 83 4.55 3.11 -1.13
C TYR A 83 4.07 1.93 -1.96
N ARG A 84 2.79 1.57 -1.80
CA ARG A 84 2.16 0.58 -2.67
C ARG A 84 2.11 1.06 -4.12
N ASN A 85 1.79 2.34 -4.34
CA ASN A 85 1.85 2.95 -5.66
C ASN A 85 3.24 2.86 -6.29
N LEU A 86 4.30 3.04 -5.48
CA LEU A 86 5.68 2.88 -5.91
C LEU A 86 6.01 1.43 -6.31
N LEU A 87 5.56 0.43 -5.53
CA LEU A 87 5.70 -0.98 -5.92
C LEU A 87 4.92 -1.30 -7.19
N VAL A 88 3.69 -0.81 -7.33
CA VAL A 88 2.90 -0.96 -8.56
C VAL A 88 3.66 -0.38 -9.76
N ALA A 89 4.26 0.81 -9.61
CA ALA A 89 5.08 1.42 -10.65
C ALA A 89 6.27 0.54 -11.04
N GLY A 90 6.98 -0.02 -10.05
CA GLY A 90 8.09 -0.94 -10.27
C GLY A 90 7.68 -2.22 -10.99
N VAL A 91 6.61 -2.89 -10.53
CA VAL A 91 6.08 -4.10 -11.17
C VAL A 91 5.61 -3.82 -12.60
N ASN A 92 4.90 -2.71 -12.81
CA ASN A 92 4.48 -2.27 -14.14
C ASN A 92 5.68 -2.12 -15.08
N GLU A 93 6.79 -1.55 -14.61
CA GLU A 93 7.99 -1.38 -15.41
C GLU A 93 8.62 -2.73 -15.80
N LEU A 94 8.69 -3.67 -14.87
CA LEU A 94 9.17 -5.04 -15.15
C LEU A 94 8.30 -5.75 -16.19
N LEU A 95 6.96 -5.64 -16.07
CA LEU A 95 6.01 -6.24 -17.00
C LEU A 95 6.08 -5.61 -18.39
N LYS A 96 6.17 -4.28 -18.49
CA LYS A 96 6.31 -3.56 -19.77
C LYS A 96 7.56 -4.02 -20.53
N ARG A 97 8.66 -4.23 -19.81
CA ARG A 97 9.93 -4.73 -20.36
C ARG A 97 9.96 -6.24 -20.56
N LYS A 98 8.89 -6.95 -20.18
CA LYS A 98 8.79 -8.42 -20.24
C LYS A 98 9.91 -9.14 -19.48
N LEU A 99 10.37 -8.55 -18.37
CA LEU A 99 11.41 -9.11 -17.50
C LEU A 99 10.85 -10.09 -16.47
N ILE A 100 9.55 -9.99 -16.20
CA ILE A 100 8.79 -10.92 -15.37
C ILE A 100 7.48 -11.25 -16.08
N SER A 101 6.90 -12.39 -15.72
CA SER A 101 5.53 -12.77 -16.11
C SER A 101 4.61 -12.75 -14.90
N LEU A 102 3.30 -12.53 -15.13
CA LEU A 102 2.26 -12.74 -14.10
C LEU A 102 1.81 -14.20 -14.01
N HIS A 103 2.41 -15.09 -14.78
CA HIS A 103 2.21 -16.52 -14.67
C HIS A 103 3.39 -17.12 -13.92
N SER A 104 3.12 -17.82 -12.82
CA SER A 104 4.14 -18.63 -12.14
C SER A 104 4.50 -19.83 -13.04
N PRO A 105 5.78 -20.15 -13.24
CA PRO A 105 6.22 -21.29 -14.04
C PRO A 105 5.84 -22.67 -13.46
N GLY A 106 5.13 -22.72 -12.32
CA GLY A 106 4.75 -23.98 -11.65
C GLY A 106 5.83 -24.47 -10.69
N ASN A 107 5.74 -25.71 -10.22
CA ASN A 107 6.65 -26.31 -9.22
C ASN A 107 8.10 -26.52 -9.72
N LEU A 108 8.46 -25.97 -10.88
CA LEU A 108 9.82 -25.99 -11.38
C LEU A 108 10.52 -24.76 -10.81
N HIS A 109 11.34 -24.99 -9.78
CA HIS A 109 12.36 -24.04 -9.34
C HIS A 109 13.40 -23.87 -10.45
N GLU A 110 13.04 -23.18 -11.53
CA GLU A 110 14.03 -22.54 -12.37
C GLU A 110 14.63 -21.43 -11.50
N ASN A 111 15.73 -21.74 -10.81
CA ASN A 111 16.47 -20.90 -9.86
C ASN A 111 17.01 -19.57 -10.44
N ASP A 112 16.48 -19.15 -11.59
CA ASP A 112 17.02 -18.14 -12.48
C ASP A 112 16.09 -16.94 -12.69
N GLU A 113 14.83 -16.95 -12.22
CA GLU A 113 13.96 -15.75 -12.29
C GLU A 113 14.33 -14.75 -11.19
N LYS A 114 15.50 -14.11 -11.37
CA LYS A 114 15.97 -13.00 -10.55
C LYS A 114 16.70 -11.99 -11.41
N GLY A 115 16.73 -10.74 -10.94
CA GLY A 115 17.48 -9.72 -11.63
C GLY A 115 17.29 -8.35 -11.02
N HIS A 116 17.96 -7.38 -11.64
CA HIS A 116 17.79 -5.98 -11.36
C HIS A 116 17.88 -5.17 -12.63
N ILE A 117 17.24 -4.01 -12.63
CA ILE A 117 17.37 -3.02 -13.70
C ILE A 117 17.50 -1.62 -13.10
N PHE A 118 18.19 -0.76 -13.84
CA PHE A 118 18.06 0.68 -13.72
C PHE A 118 16.91 1.15 -14.60
N ALA A 119 16.01 1.93 -14.03
CA ALA A 119 14.85 2.47 -14.71
C ALA A 119 14.44 3.82 -14.13
N GLU A 120 13.64 4.55 -14.87
CA GLU A 120 12.99 5.75 -14.36
C GLU A 120 11.63 5.36 -13.77
N VAL A 121 11.41 5.67 -12.49
CA VAL A 121 10.12 5.49 -11.83
C VAL A 121 9.65 6.86 -11.34
N PHE A 122 8.49 7.29 -11.84
CA PHE A 122 7.94 8.63 -11.61
C PHE A 122 8.90 9.79 -11.96
N GLY A 123 9.68 9.68 -13.04
CA GLY A 123 10.62 10.75 -13.42
C GLY A 123 11.97 10.69 -12.71
N TYR A 124 12.23 9.67 -11.88
CA TYR A 124 13.48 9.60 -11.11
C TYR A 124 14.26 8.30 -11.34
N PRO A 125 15.61 8.40 -11.39
CA PRO A 125 16.50 7.24 -11.42
C PRO A 125 16.18 6.29 -10.27
N SER A 126 16.00 5.02 -10.61
CA SER A 126 15.56 4.00 -9.66
C SER A 126 16.20 2.66 -10.00
N VAL A 127 16.32 1.82 -8.98
CA VAL A 127 16.68 0.40 -9.15
C VAL A 127 15.45 -0.44 -8.82
N ILE A 128 15.09 -1.36 -9.71
CA ILE A 128 14.01 -2.32 -9.50
C ILE A 128 14.63 -3.70 -9.53
N LYS A 129 14.32 -4.52 -8.54
CA LYS A 129 14.85 -5.87 -8.38
C LYS A 129 13.72 -6.86 -8.19
N TRP A 130 13.94 -8.07 -8.66
CA TRP A 130 13.03 -9.18 -8.46
C TRP A 130 13.80 -10.46 -8.20
N ARG A 131 13.18 -11.37 -7.46
CA ARG A 131 13.66 -12.73 -7.25
C ARG A 131 12.48 -13.64 -6.96
N ASP A 132 12.45 -14.80 -7.60
CA ASP A 132 11.56 -15.90 -7.22
C ASP A 132 11.97 -16.46 -5.85
N ILE A 133 10.99 -16.58 -4.96
CA ILE A 133 11.16 -17.12 -3.60
C ILE A 133 10.69 -18.57 -3.47
N GLY A 134 10.24 -19.19 -4.56
CA GLY A 134 9.96 -20.62 -4.65
C GLY A 134 8.53 -21.05 -4.33
N PHE A 135 7.61 -20.13 -4.03
CA PHE A 135 6.19 -20.45 -3.78
C PHE A 135 5.25 -19.80 -4.79
N GLY A 136 5.78 -19.45 -5.98
CA GLY A 136 5.01 -18.81 -7.05
C GLY A 136 4.85 -17.31 -6.87
N GLU A 137 5.56 -16.71 -5.91
CA GLU A 137 5.70 -15.26 -5.75
C GLU A 137 7.06 -14.75 -6.23
N LEU A 138 7.08 -13.48 -6.62
CA LEU A 138 8.31 -12.72 -6.74
C LEU A 138 8.44 -11.76 -5.54
N GLU A 139 9.60 -11.78 -4.89
CA GLU A 139 10.05 -10.68 -4.04
C GLU A 139 10.49 -9.52 -4.95
N ILE A 140 9.81 -8.38 -4.85
CA ILE A 140 10.06 -7.18 -5.63
C ILE A 140 10.57 -6.09 -4.72
N ALA A 141 11.73 -5.51 -5.04
CA ALA A 141 12.29 -4.37 -4.32
C ALA A 141 12.48 -3.16 -5.25
N VAL A 142 12.08 -1.98 -4.80
CA VAL A 142 12.22 -0.70 -5.51
C VAL A 142 13.05 0.27 -4.68
N TRP A 143 14.13 0.78 -5.26
CA TRP A 143 14.95 1.86 -4.71
C TRP A 143 14.70 3.11 -5.55
N TRP A 144 13.89 4.02 -5.03
CA TRP A 144 13.45 5.23 -5.73
C TRP A 144 14.39 6.40 -5.44
N LYS A 145 14.66 7.21 -6.48
CA LYS A 145 15.69 8.27 -6.46
C LYS A 145 17.05 7.73 -6.04
N TYR A 146 17.43 6.61 -6.64
CA TYR A 146 18.72 5.98 -6.42
C TYR A 146 19.78 6.66 -7.29
N ASP A 147 20.86 7.12 -6.65
CA ASP A 147 22.02 7.71 -7.29
C ASP A 147 23.24 6.84 -7.03
N HIS A 148 23.63 6.03 -8.02
CA HIS A 148 24.75 5.11 -7.88
C HIS A 148 26.07 5.85 -7.61
N SER A 149 26.28 7.04 -8.17
CA SER A 149 27.53 7.79 -8.02
C SER A 149 27.79 8.22 -6.57
N ARG A 150 26.72 8.31 -5.76
CA ARG A 150 26.76 8.66 -4.34
C ARG A 150 26.72 7.44 -3.44
N HIS A 151 26.66 6.23 -4.01
CA HIS A 151 26.71 4.99 -3.25
C HIS A 151 28.11 4.83 -2.63
N PRO A 152 28.25 4.48 -1.33
CA PRO A 152 29.55 4.32 -0.68
C PRO A 152 30.48 3.29 -1.34
N GLN A 153 29.90 2.42 -2.16
CA GLN A 153 30.60 1.35 -2.88
C GLN A 153 30.56 1.50 -4.41
N ALA A 154 30.27 2.71 -4.92
CA ALA A 154 30.12 2.95 -6.36
C ALA A 154 31.37 2.55 -7.16
N GLU A 155 32.54 2.95 -6.67
CA GLU A 155 33.84 2.73 -7.31
C GLU A 155 34.57 1.50 -6.80
N LEU A 156 33.98 0.75 -5.86
CA LEU A 156 34.62 -0.46 -5.33
C LEU A 156 34.52 -1.61 -6.34
N GLN A 157 35.50 -2.50 -6.29
CA GLN A 157 35.57 -3.68 -7.15
C GLN A 157 35.37 -4.98 -6.34
N GLY A 158 35.13 -6.07 -7.06
CA GLY A 158 34.96 -7.40 -6.47
C GLY A 158 33.77 -7.48 -5.50
N ARG A 159 33.94 -8.19 -4.38
CA ARG A 159 32.88 -8.44 -3.39
C ARG A 159 32.43 -7.20 -2.63
N SER A 160 33.20 -6.11 -2.69
CA SER A 160 32.89 -4.85 -2.03
C SER A 160 32.01 -3.94 -2.86
N ARG A 161 31.76 -4.26 -4.14
CA ARG A 161 30.85 -3.51 -5.01
C ARG A 161 29.40 -3.87 -4.69
N GLU A 162 28.49 -2.90 -4.85
CA GLU A 162 27.06 -3.18 -4.82
C GLU A 162 26.72 -4.27 -5.85
N SER A 163 26.14 -5.37 -5.35
CA SER A 163 25.82 -6.56 -6.14
C SER A 163 24.36 -6.63 -6.54
N PHE A 164 23.51 -5.78 -5.95
CA PHE A 164 22.05 -5.73 -6.16
C PHE A 164 21.33 -7.06 -5.86
N ASN A 165 21.99 -7.99 -5.16
CA ASN A 165 21.44 -9.30 -4.81
C ASN A 165 20.54 -9.27 -3.57
N ASN A 166 20.64 -8.22 -2.75
CA ASN A 166 19.80 -8.03 -1.57
C ASN A 166 18.66 -7.07 -1.86
N THR A 167 17.60 -7.13 -1.06
CA THR A 167 16.43 -6.23 -1.07
C THR A 167 16.76 -4.80 -0.67
N SER A 168 17.81 -4.60 0.13
CA SER A 168 18.32 -3.31 0.59
C SER A 168 19.71 -2.99 0.01
N PRO A 169 20.06 -1.70 -0.21
CA PRO A 169 21.40 -1.32 -0.66
C PRO A 169 22.50 -1.83 0.27
N LEU A 170 23.63 -2.23 -0.31
CA LEU A 170 24.83 -2.70 0.37
C LEU A 170 25.60 -1.53 1.00
N ALA A 171 24.92 -0.86 1.93
CA ALA A 171 25.46 0.23 2.72
C ALA A 171 24.77 0.25 4.08
N ARG A 172 25.42 0.91 5.04
CA ARG A 172 24.82 1.25 6.33
C ARG A 172 23.60 2.17 6.12
N ARG A 173 22.49 1.90 6.81
CA ARG A 173 21.21 2.62 6.63
C ARG A 173 21.33 4.13 6.90
N GLU A 174 22.25 4.54 7.75
CA GLU A 174 22.55 5.93 8.07
C GLU A 174 23.08 6.72 6.86
N LEU A 175 23.69 6.02 5.91
CA LEU A 175 24.24 6.59 4.67
C LEU A 175 23.20 6.67 3.55
N TYR A 176 22.05 6.00 3.66
CA TYR A 176 21.03 5.94 2.60
C TYR A 176 20.56 7.33 2.17
N LYS A 177 20.48 8.27 3.12
CA LYS A 177 20.08 9.67 2.85
C LYS A 177 20.91 10.33 1.73
N ASN A 178 22.14 9.87 1.53
CA ASN A 178 23.06 10.41 0.55
C ASN A 178 22.76 9.93 -0.88
N PHE A 179 22.14 8.76 -1.06
CA PHE A 179 22.07 8.13 -2.38
C PHE A 179 20.74 7.46 -2.72
N VAL A 180 19.78 7.35 -1.80
CA VAL A 180 18.46 6.78 -2.09
C VAL A 180 17.36 7.57 -1.38
N GLY A 181 16.26 7.80 -2.08
CA GLY A 181 15.09 8.46 -1.53
C GLY A 181 14.24 7.50 -0.71
N VAL A 182 13.76 6.43 -1.34
CA VAL A 182 12.91 5.41 -0.69
C VAL A 182 13.40 4.02 -1.07
N THR A 183 13.42 3.10 -0.12
CA THR A 183 13.51 1.66 -0.40
C THR A 183 12.24 0.99 0.09
N ILE A 184 11.75 0.02 -0.67
CA ILE A 184 10.61 -0.81 -0.28
C ILE A 184 10.71 -2.17 -0.96
N THR A 185 10.32 -3.21 -0.23
CA THR A 185 10.16 -4.55 -0.74
C THR A 185 8.76 -5.08 -0.45
N GLY A 186 8.19 -5.82 -1.40
CA GLY A 186 6.93 -6.54 -1.24
C GLY A 186 6.89 -7.80 -2.12
N TRP A 187 5.83 -8.59 -2.01
CA TRP A 187 5.67 -9.83 -2.77
C TRP A 187 4.56 -9.70 -3.80
N LEU A 188 4.86 -10.10 -5.02
CA LEU A 188 3.91 -10.27 -6.11
C LEU A 188 3.52 -11.74 -6.18
N GLU A 189 2.30 -12.05 -5.74
CA GLU A 189 1.67 -13.35 -5.94
C GLU A 189 1.35 -13.53 -7.43
N ARG A 190 1.61 -14.70 -8.02
CA ARG A 190 1.32 -14.97 -9.45
C ARG A 190 0.51 -16.24 -9.72
N GLN A 191 0.30 -17.10 -8.73
CA GLN A 191 -0.31 -18.42 -8.92
C GLN A 191 -1.84 -18.39 -8.74
N LYS A 192 -2.34 -17.75 -7.69
CA LYS A 192 -3.73 -17.80 -7.24
C LYS A 192 -4.54 -16.56 -7.61
N GLY A 193 -3.91 -15.39 -7.51
CA GLY A 193 -4.63 -14.11 -7.52
C GLY A 193 -3.98 -13.02 -8.35
N LYS A 194 -2.68 -13.11 -8.65
CA LYS A 194 -1.94 -12.09 -9.40
C LYS A 194 -2.08 -10.73 -8.72
N HIS A 195 -1.42 -10.55 -7.58
CA HIS A 195 -1.58 -9.35 -6.78
C HIS A 195 -0.34 -9.04 -5.95
N LEU A 196 -0.14 -7.76 -5.63
CA LEU A 196 0.80 -7.38 -4.57
C LEU A 196 0.19 -7.75 -3.22
N MET A 197 0.87 -8.61 -2.47
CA MET A 197 0.37 -9.11 -1.20
C MET A 197 0.22 -8.00 -0.14
N GLY A 198 -0.76 -8.21 0.74
CA GLY A 198 -1.11 -7.27 1.79
C GLY A 198 -1.97 -6.10 1.29
N LYS A 199 -2.26 -5.20 2.23
CA LYS A 199 -3.08 -4.00 2.01
C LYS A 199 -2.34 -2.78 2.52
N ASP A 200 -2.46 -1.64 1.84
CA ASP A 200 -1.75 -0.42 2.22
C ASP A 200 -0.24 -0.71 2.42
N ARG A 201 0.31 -0.53 3.63
CA ARG A 201 1.73 -0.82 3.94
C ARG A 201 1.96 -2.16 4.63
N GLU A 202 0.91 -2.95 4.81
CA GLU A 202 1.04 -4.23 5.51
C GLU A 202 2.06 -5.12 4.82
N ARG A 203 2.91 -5.74 5.63
CA ARG A 203 3.92 -6.73 5.26
C ARG A 203 5.10 -6.21 4.45
N PHE A 204 5.11 -4.97 3.97
CA PHE A 204 6.33 -4.44 3.34
C PHE A 204 7.55 -4.53 4.26
N VAL A 205 8.68 -4.95 3.70
CA VAL A 205 9.96 -5.07 4.41
C VAL A 205 10.99 -4.12 3.80
N ASP A 206 12.12 -3.97 4.49
CA ASP A 206 13.23 -3.12 4.05
C ASP A 206 12.83 -1.67 3.75
N VAL A 207 11.79 -1.17 4.43
CA VAL A 207 11.27 0.16 4.16
C VAL A 207 12.25 1.21 4.70
N TYR A 208 12.72 2.10 3.83
CA TYR A 208 13.44 3.32 4.19
C TYR A 208 12.79 4.50 3.48
N THR A 209 12.80 5.67 4.12
CA THR A 209 12.34 6.91 3.50
C THR A 209 13.18 8.07 3.99
N ARG A 210 13.92 8.69 3.08
CA ARG A 210 14.63 9.94 3.34
C ARG A 210 13.62 11.03 3.70
N LYS A 211 14.02 11.92 4.62
CA LYS A 211 13.18 13.04 5.07
C LYS A 211 12.65 13.84 3.87
N GLY A 212 11.34 14.09 3.85
CA GLY A 212 10.64 14.80 2.77
C GLY A 212 10.08 13.91 1.66
N GLU A 213 10.70 12.75 1.39
CA GLU A 213 10.32 11.91 0.23
C GLU A 213 8.93 11.30 0.33
N LYS A 214 8.42 11.05 1.55
CA LYS A 214 7.05 10.58 1.74
C LYS A 214 6.04 11.56 1.12
N SER A 215 6.19 12.84 1.40
CA SER A 215 5.30 13.89 0.89
C SER A 215 5.44 14.07 -0.63
N GLU A 216 6.57 13.70 -1.20
CA GLU A 216 6.73 13.67 -2.66
C GLU A 216 6.07 12.45 -3.28
N LEU A 217 6.23 11.25 -2.70
CA LEU A 217 5.52 10.05 -3.14
C LEU A 217 4.00 10.23 -3.10
N GLU A 218 3.48 10.95 -2.10
CA GLU A 218 2.04 11.26 -1.97
C GLU A 218 1.50 12.15 -3.10
N LYS A 219 2.37 12.86 -3.82
CA LYS A 219 2.05 13.69 -4.99
C LYS A 219 2.18 12.93 -6.31
N MET A 220 2.82 11.76 -6.30
CA MET A 220 3.01 10.97 -7.52
C MET A 220 1.68 10.46 -8.07
N PRO A 221 1.51 10.39 -9.40
CA PRO A 221 0.28 9.93 -10.00
C PRO A 221 -0.01 8.48 -9.63
N SER A 222 -1.27 8.19 -9.30
CA SER A 222 -1.70 6.82 -9.06
C SER A 222 -1.48 5.96 -10.30
N GLN A 223 -0.80 4.84 -10.13
CA GLN A 223 -0.54 3.87 -11.18
C GLN A 223 -1.68 2.88 -11.26
N LYS A 224 -2.08 2.56 -12.50
CA LYS A 224 -2.96 1.44 -12.76
C LYS A 224 -2.11 0.17 -12.88
N PRO A 225 -2.34 -0.87 -12.06
CA PRO A 225 -1.69 -2.16 -12.24
C PRO A 225 -1.89 -2.75 -13.64
N LEU A 226 -0.86 -3.37 -14.20
CA LEU A 226 -0.89 -4.00 -15.51
C LEU A 226 -1.23 -5.49 -15.42
N GLY A 227 -2.51 -5.81 -15.27
CA GLY A 227 -2.99 -7.20 -15.27
C GLY A 227 -2.88 -7.95 -13.94
N PHE A 228 -2.53 -7.23 -12.87
CA PHE A 228 -2.52 -7.72 -11.49
C PHE A 228 -3.32 -6.76 -10.59
N GLU A 229 -3.63 -7.15 -9.36
CA GLU A 229 -4.26 -6.25 -8.38
C GLU A 229 -3.24 -5.58 -7.45
N ALA A 230 -3.48 -4.31 -7.12
CA ALA A 230 -2.56 -3.55 -6.27
C ALA A 230 -2.53 -4.06 -4.82
N GLU A 231 -3.56 -4.76 -4.37
CA GLU A 231 -3.72 -5.30 -3.01
C GLU A 231 -4.29 -6.71 -3.09
N GLY A 232 -3.95 -7.56 -2.13
CA GLY A 232 -4.53 -8.90 -2.06
C GLY A 232 -4.11 -9.67 -0.83
N LYS A 233 -4.59 -10.90 -0.71
CA LYS A 233 -4.33 -11.77 0.45
C LYS A 233 -2.82 -12.02 0.59
N PHE A 234 -2.32 -11.92 1.82
CA PHE A 234 -0.99 -12.38 2.17
C PHE A 234 -1.02 -13.88 2.47
N TYR A 235 -0.05 -14.62 1.93
CA TYR A 235 0.14 -16.05 2.17
C TYR A 235 1.39 -16.23 3.04
N PHE A 236 1.33 -17.18 3.98
CA PHE A 236 2.42 -17.53 4.88
C PHE A 236 3.19 -18.73 4.34
#